data_AF-A0A9W9NDJ7-F1
#
_entry.id   AF-A0A9W9NDJ7-F1
#
_cell.length_a   1.000
_cell.length_b   1.000
_cell.length_c   1.000
_cell.angle_alpha   90.00
_cell.angle_beta   90.00
_cell.angle_gamma   90.00
#
_symmetry.space_group_name_H-M   'P 1'
#
loop_
_entity.id
_entity.type
_entity.pdbx_description
1 polymer ?
#
loop_
_entity_poly.entity_id
_entity_poly.type
_entity_poly.pdbx_seq_one_letter_code
_entity_poly.pdbx_strand_id
1 'polypeptide(L)'
;MVFGFEQAMLLRGARIIRSPTTRRDITFWVSYCPPNSNLIRDFALPGIREAIASLDRVGRAIIYCCVRGVADKVGRALDAPVYHSQSSSVEEKA
;
A
#
# COMPACT_ATOMS: atom_id res chain seq x y z
N MET A 1 -8.24 3.98 -28.87
CA MET A 1 -7.60 3.29 -27.72
C MET A 1 -7.56 1.76 -27.90
N VAL A 2 -8.63 1.12 -28.42
CA VAL A 2 -8.68 -0.34 -28.64
C VAL A 2 -7.79 -0.81 -29.80
N PHE A 3 -7.83 -0.11 -30.94
CA PHE A 3 -7.09 -0.50 -32.15
C PHE A 3 -5.57 -0.57 -31.96
N GLY A 4 -4.99 0.35 -31.18
CA GLY A 4 -3.55 0.35 -30.89
C GLY A 4 -3.11 -0.81 -29.99
N PHE A 5 -3.95 -1.20 -29.01
CA PHE A 5 -3.70 -2.39 -28.18
C PHE A 5 -3.86 -3.66 -29.00
N GLU A 6 -4.92 -3.77 -29.81
CA GLU A 6 -5.13 -4.93 -30.68
C GLU A 6 -3.99 -5.13 -31.67
N GLN A 7 -3.52 -4.05 -32.31
CA GLN A 7 -2.39 -4.11 -33.24
C GLN A 7 -1.09 -4.48 -32.53
N ALA A 8 -0.81 -3.89 -31.35
CA ALA A 8 0.39 -4.21 -30.56
C ALA A 8 0.39 -5.66 -30.05
N MET A 9 -0.79 -6.22 -29.78
CA MET A 9 -0.96 -7.57 -29.24
C MET A 9 -1.35 -8.61 -30.31
N LEU A 10 -1.36 -8.24 -31.60
CA LEU A 10 -1.78 -9.09 -32.73
C LEU A 10 -3.18 -9.72 -32.55
N LEU A 11 -4.10 -8.98 -31.93
CA LEU A 11 -5.49 -9.39 -31.72
C LEU A 11 -6.37 -8.89 -32.86
N ARG A 12 -7.46 -9.61 -33.13
CA ARG A 12 -8.48 -9.20 -34.12
C ARG A 12 -9.87 -9.34 -33.52
N GLY A 13 -10.58 -8.22 -33.33
CA GLY A 13 -11.96 -8.23 -32.83
C GLY A 13 -12.05 -8.53 -31.33
N ALA A 14 -11.06 -8.11 -30.55
CA ALA A 14 -11.02 -8.28 -29.11
C ALA A 14 -12.15 -7.49 -28.45
N ARG A 15 -12.99 -8.20 -27.70
CA ARG A 15 -14.01 -7.59 -26.85
C ARG A 15 -13.36 -7.11 -25.55
N ILE A 16 -13.45 -5.81 -25.29
CA ILE A 16 -13.06 -5.26 -23.99
C ILE A 16 -14.21 -5.44 -23.00
N ILE A 17 -13.93 -6.12 -21.90
CA ILE A 17 -14.83 -6.23 -20.75
C ILE A 17 -14.21 -5.41 -19.62
N ARG A 18 -15.01 -4.55 -18.99
CA ARG A 18 -14.57 -3.71 -17.87
C ARG A 18 -15.40 -4.05 -16.64
N SER A 19 -14.72 -4.32 -15.54
CA SER A 19 -15.34 -4.38 -14.23
C SER A 19 -15.28 -3.00 -13.56
N PRO A 20 -16.30 -2.62 -12.77
CA PRO A 20 -16.21 -1.45 -11.92
C PRO A 20 -15.02 -1.59 -10.96
N THR A 21 -14.21 -0.55 -10.84
CA THR A 21 -13.10 -0.50 -9.87
C THR A 21 -13.51 0.09 -8.53
N THR A 22 -14.72 0.66 -8.44
CA THR A 22 -15.24 1.26 -7.21
C THR A 22 -15.55 0.19 -6.18
N ARG A 23 -15.01 0.37 -4.97
CA ARG A 23 -15.24 -0.48 -3.80
C ARG A 23 -16.02 0.32 -2.76
N ARG A 24 -17.25 -0.12 -2.45
CA ARG A 24 -18.14 0.55 -1.48
C ARG A 24 -17.87 0.12 -0.04
N ASP A 25 -17.15 -0.97 0.12
CA ASP A 25 -16.71 -1.56 1.37
C ASP A 25 -15.38 -0.99 1.89
N ILE A 26 -14.80 -0.02 1.17
CA ILE A 26 -13.57 0.67 1.57
C ILE A 26 -13.90 2.11 1.95
N THR A 27 -13.53 2.49 3.17
CA THR A 27 -13.57 3.89 3.63
C THR A 27 -12.22 4.55 3.43
N PHE A 28 -12.22 5.77 2.91
CA PHE A 28 -11.00 6.54 2.63
C PHE A 28 -10.84 7.68 3.63
N TRP A 29 -9.60 7.86 4.10
CA TRP A 29 -9.21 8.92 5.01
C TRP A 29 -7.90 9.54 4.50
N VAL A 30 -7.79 10.87 4.58
CA VAL A 30 -6.59 11.62 4.20
C VAL A 30 -6.19 12.52 5.34
N SER A 31 -4.94 12.41 5.79
CA SER A 31 -4.37 13.24 6.86
C SER A 31 -3.20 14.05 6.31
N TYR A 32 -3.06 15.28 6.81
CA TYR A 32 -2.02 16.23 6.38
C TYR A 32 -0.86 16.26 7.37
N CYS A 33 0.35 16.00 6.88
CA CYS A 33 1.58 16.24 7.64
C CYS A 33 1.96 17.73 7.56
N PRO A 34 2.04 18.47 8.68
CA PRO A 34 2.43 19.86 8.67
C PRO A 34 3.83 20.07 8.08
N PRO A 35 4.09 21.23 7.46
CA PRO A 35 5.43 21.55 6.97
C PRO A 35 6.40 21.63 8.16
N ASN A 36 7.67 21.30 7.93
CA ASN A 36 8.73 21.24 8.95
C ASN A 36 8.58 20.16 10.03
N SER A 37 7.54 19.32 9.99
CA SER A 37 7.43 18.15 10.86
C SER A 37 8.20 16.97 10.28
N ASN A 38 8.79 16.12 11.13
CA ASN A 38 9.38 14.88 10.64
C ASN A 38 8.25 13.92 10.24
N LEU A 39 8.12 13.65 8.94
CA LEU A 39 7.07 12.80 8.38
C LEU A 39 6.92 11.46 9.11
N ILE A 40 8.03 10.82 9.50
CA ILE A 40 8.00 9.48 10.10
C ILE A 40 7.79 9.58 11.61
N ARG A 41 8.68 10.31 12.30
CA ARG A 41 8.73 10.33 13.76
C ARG A 41 7.56 11.10 14.37
N ASP A 42 7.27 12.28 13.84
CA ASP A 42 6.35 13.23 14.47
C ASP A 42 4.92 13.09 13.96
N PHE A 43 4.74 12.45 12.78
CA PHE A 43 3.45 12.34 12.12
C PHE A 43 3.00 10.90 11.87
N ALA A 44 3.71 10.14 11.03
CA ALA A 44 3.23 8.83 10.58
C ALA A 44 3.19 7.78 11.70
N LEU A 45 4.26 7.65 12.50
CA LEU A 45 4.30 6.62 13.56
C LEU A 45 3.21 6.83 14.63
N PRO A 46 2.98 8.04 15.17
CA PRO A 46 1.84 8.28 16.06
C PRO A 46 0.50 7.89 15.43
N GLY A 47 0.21 8.35 14.21
CA GLY A 47 -1.05 8.05 13.54
C GLY A 47 -1.24 6.57 13.21
N ILE A 48 -0.17 5.87 12.83
CA ILE A 48 -0.21 4.41 12.61
C ILE A 48 -0.53 3.68 13.92
N ARG A 49 0.08 4.08 15.04
CA ARG A 49 -0.18 3.45 16.35
C ARG A 49 -1.62 3.67 16.80
N GLU A 50 -2.17 4.87 16.60
CA GLU A 50 -3.57 5.16 16.89
C GLU A 50 -4.51 4.32 16.02
N ALA A 51 -4.24 4.23 14.71
CA ALA A 51 -5.02 3.39 13.80
C ALA A 51 -4.94 1.90 14.20
N ILE A 52 -3.76 1.39 14.57
CA ILE A 52 -3.61 0.00 15.04
C ILE A 52 -4.39 -0.23 16.34
N ALA A 53 -4.34 0.72 17.28
CA ALA A 53 -5.09 0.62 18.54
C ALA A 53 -6.61 0.58 18.32
N SER A 54 -7.11 1.17 17.23
CA SER A 54 -8.52 1.12 16.83
C SER A 54 -8.93 -0.14 16.06
N LEU A 55 -7.98 -0.99 15.63
CA LEU A 55 -8.30 -2.23 14.94
C LEU A 55 -8.82 -3.27 15.95
N ASP A 56 -9.91 -3.94 15.57
CA ASP A 56 -10.35 -5.15 16.28
C ASP A 56 -9.24 -6.20 16.31
N ARG A 57 -9.25 -7.09 17.31
CA ARG A 57 -8.20 -8.11 17.55
C ARG A 57 -7.88 -9.06 16.37
N VAL A 58 -8.68 -9.03 15.30
CA VAL A 58 -8.52 -9.86 14.09
C VAL A 58 -8.08 -9.02 12.87
N GLY A 59 -8.07 -7.69 13.00
CA GLY A 59 -7.70 -6.77 11.93
C GLY A 59 -6.24 -6.92 11.51
N ARG A 60 -6.00 -6.96 10.20
CA ARG A 60 -4.65 -6.91 9.61
C ARG A 60 -4.48 -5.58 8.90
N ALA A 61 -3.29 -5.00 9.00
CA ALA A 61 -2.94 -3.74 8.35
C ALA A 61 -1.75 -3.94 7.40
N ILE A 62 -1.76 -3.20 6.29
CA ILE A 62 -0.62 -3.10 5.36
C ILE A 62 -0.19 -1.64 5.32
N ILE A 63 1.09 -1.39 5.53
CA ILE A 63 1.68 -0.05 5.49
C ILE A 63 2.58 0.05 4.27
N TYR A 64 2.18 0.86 3.29
CA TYR A 64 3.01 1.13 2.12
C TYR A 64 3.94 2.30 2.37
N CYS A 65 5.23 2.09 2.10
CA CYS A 65 6.27 3.10 2.23
C CYS A 65 6.89 3.40 0.85
N CYS A 66 7.22 4.66 0.60
CA CYS A 66 7.73 5.10 -0.71
C CYS A 66 9.14 4.58 -1.03
N VAL A 67 9.97 4.35 -0.02
CA VAL A 67 11.35 3.85 -0.17
C VAL A 67 11.68 2.81 0.90
N ARG A 68 12.60 1.90 0.59
CA ARG A 68 12.96 0.77 1.46
C ARG A 68 13.42 1.20 2.85
N GLY A 69 14.30 2.19 2.91
CA GLY A 69 14.82 2.70 4.20
C GLY A 69 13.74 3.33 5.09
N VAL A 70 12.60 3.75 4.53
CA VAL A 70 11.44 4.18 5.33
C VAL A 70 10.67 2.97 5.85
N ALA A 71 10.44 1.97 5.00
CA ALA A 71 9.79 0.72 5.42
C ALA A 71 10.57 0.02 6.54
N ASP A 72 11.90 -0.05 6.45
CA ASP A 72 12.75 -0.65 7.48
C ASP A 72 12.67 0.11 8.81
N LYS A 73 12.67 1.45 8.77
CA LYS A 73 12.53 2.29 9.97
C LYS A 73 11.17 2.11 10.63
N VAL A 74 10.10 2.08 9.83
CA VAL A 74 8.74 1.89 10.32
C VAL A 74 8.56 0.48 10.88
N GLY A 75 9.01 -0.55 10.16
CA GLY A 75 8.96 -1.94 10.60
C GLY A 75 9.67 -2.16 11.93
N ARG A 76 10.90 -1.65 12.09
CA ARG A 76 11.62 -1.70 13.39
C ARG A 76 10.89 -0.94 14.50
N ALA A 77 10.27 0.20 14.20
CA ALA A 77 9.58 1.02 15.21
C ALA A 77 8.23 0.43 15.67
N LEU A 78 7.67 -0.49 14.89
CA LEU A 78 6.40 -1.17 15.15
C LEU A 78 6.56 -2.67 15.45
N ASP A 79 7.80 -3.18 15.46
CA ASP A 79 8.11 -4.61 15.54
C ASP A 79 7.31 -5.44 14.53
N ALA A 80 7.27 -4.97 13.29
CA ALA A 80 6.47 -5.53 12.20
C ALA A 80 7.35 -6.09 11.07
N PRO A 81 6.91 -7.17 10.40
CA PRO A 81 7.61 -7.72 9.25
C PRO A 81 7.66 -6.70 8.09
N VAL A 82 8.76 -6.70 7.35
CA VAL A 82 8.99 -5.78 6.23
C VAL A 82 9.21 -6.56 4.94
N TYR A 83 8.46 -6.19 3.91
CA TYR A 83 8.55 -6.81 2.59
C TYR A 83 9.13 -5.82 1.55
N HIS A 84 10.09 -6.31 0.76
CA HIS A 84 10.66 -5.60 -0.40
C HIS A 84 10.59 -6.47 -1.65
N SER A 85 10.62 -5.85 -2.83
CA SER A 85 10.66 -6.61 -4.11
C SER A 85 11.90 -7.50 -4.29
N GLN A 86 12.97 -7.23 -3.54
CA GLN A 86 14.21 -8.02 -3.53
C GLN A 86 14.31 -8.96 -2.31
N SER A 87 13.28 -9.01 -1.46
CA SER A 87 13.20 -9.98 -0.36
C SER A 87 13.18 -11.39 -0.94
N SER A 88 14.16 -12.19 -0.56
CA SER A 88 14.53 -13.43 -1.23
C SER A 88 13.94 -14.69 -0.60
N SER A 89 13.32 -14.61 0.59
CA SER A 89 12.66 -15.78 1.21
C SER A 89 11.14 -15.70 1.28
N VAL A 90 10.49 -16.87 1.46
CA VAL A 90 9.04 -17.00 1.67
C VAL A 90 8.67 -16.57 3.10
N GLU A 91 9.56 -16.74 4.07
CA GLU A 91 9.36 -16.21 5.44
C GLU A 91 9.40 -14.67 5.49
N GLU A 92 10.11 -13.99 4.59
CA GLU A 92 10.07 -12.52 4.43
C GLU A 92 8.79 -12.02 3.71
N LYS A 93 7.96 -12.95 3.20
CA LYS A 93 6.78 -12.68 2.37
C LYS A 93 5.45 -13.04 3.05
N ALA A 94 5.48 -13.74 4.19
CA ALA A 94 4.32 -14.28 4.91
C ALA A 94 4.04 -13.47 6.20
#